data_AF-A0A0C3NUX7-F1
#
_entry.id   AF-A0A0C3NUX7-F1
#
_cell.length_a   1.000
_cell.length_b   1.000
_cell.length_c   1.000
_cell.angle_alpha   90.00
_cell.angle_beta   90.00
_cell.angle_gamma   90.00
#
_symmetry.space_group_name_H-M   'P 1'
#
loop_
_entity.id
_entity.type
_entity.pdbx_description
1 polymer ?
#
loop_
_entity_poly.entity_id
_entity_poly.type
_entity_poly.pdbx_seq_one_letter_code
_entity_poly.pdbx_strand_id
1 'polypeptide(L)'
;MSTRIISVAVAAFVFSWPVFAASQQLKPQPPSQQPSESQLDLHGDGWQLVRSLELGSSGNYIHFVLIDSKRDMDKAVYGAALSKICRSATDFCRVRFWNEKRLIPDAVSFTPEQFKGLRAEYVFNRAGGVQEMRYACTVVSDKNQCFSH
;
A
#
# COMPACT_ATOMS: atom_id res chain seq x y z
N MET A 1 29.92 74.28 9.97
CA MET A 1 28.86 75.03 10.69
C MET A 1 27.58 74.87 9.90
N SER A 2 26.70 73.95 10.29
CA SER A 2 25.71 74.06 11.38
C SER A 2 24.47 74.89 10.99
N THR A 3 23.46 74.14 10.50
CA THR A 3 22.04 74.14 10.90
C THR A 3 21.19 75.39 10.77
N ARG A 4 20.05 75.26 10.06
CA ARG A 4 18.73 75.64 10.59
C ARG A 4 17.65 74.63 10.15
N ILE A 5 16.86 74.22 11.14
CA ILE A 5 15.70 73.32 11.07
C ILE A 5 14.45 74.20 11.00
N ILE A 6 13.44 73.81 10.21
CA ILE A 6 12.02 74.11 10.49
C ILE A 6 11.20 72.87 10.16
N SER A 7 10.53 72.34 11.18
CA SER A 7 9.62 71.19 11.18
C SER A 7 8.19 71.61 10.81
N VAL A 8 7.44 70.80 10.03
CA VAL A 8 5.97 70.67 10.18
C VAL A 8 5.47 69.27 9.72
N ALA A 9 4.95 68.53 10.70
CA ALA A 9 3.81 67.59 10.77
C ALA A 9 3.52 66.46 9.72
N VAL A 10 3.51 65.23 10.27
CA VAL A 10 2.45 64.19 10.30
C VAL A 10 1.90 63.59 8.99
N ALA A 11 2.13 62.29 8.82
CA ALA A 11 1.07 61.30 8.54
C ALA A 11 1.59 59.87 8.85
N ALA A 12 1.23 59.33 10.02
CA ALA A 12 1.42 57.92 10.33
C ALA A 12 0.26 57.12 9.71
N PHE A 13 0.53 56.39 8.63
CA PHE A 13 -0.39 55.36 8.14
C PHE A 13 -0.13 54.06 8.88
N VAL A 14 -0.84 53.88 10.00
CA VAL A 14 -0.97 52.59 10.68
C VAL A 14 -2.00 51.79 9.89
N PHE A 15 -1.53 50.92 9.00
CA PHE A 15 -2.41 49.93 8.38
C PHE A 15 -2.68 48.81 9.39
N SER A 16 -3.75 49.00 10.16
CA SER A 16 -4.37 47.98 10.99
C SER A 16 -4.94 46.88 10.07
N TRP A 17 -4.25 45.75 9.96
CA TRP A 17 -4.84 44.56 9.36
C TRP A 17 -5.91 43.99 10.31
N PRO A 18 -7.10 43.59 9.82
CA PRO A 18 -8.07 42.93 10.66
C PRO A 18 -7.52 41.54 10.98
N VAL A 19 -7.49 41.19 12.27
CA VAL A 19 -7.47 39.80 12.69
C VAL A 19 -8.84 39.23 12.30
N PHE A 20 -8.92 38.62 11.12
CA PHE A 20 -10.03 37.75 10.77
C PHE A 20 -9.89 36.50 11.63
N ALA A 21 -10.65 36.45 12.73
CA ALA A 21 -11.02 35.21 13.38
C ALA A 21 -11.93 34.43 12.43
N ALA A 22 -11.33 33.81 11.40
CA ALA A 22 -11.99 32.85 10.55
C ALA A 22 -12.08 31.54 11.33
N SER A 23 -13.30 31.22 11.77
CA SER A 23 -13.71 29.89 12.20
C SER A 23 -13.03 28.83 11.34
N GLN A 24 -12.42 27.83 11.97
CA GLN A 24 -11.92 26.63 11.30
C GLN A 24 -13.12 25.91 10.66
N GLN A 25 -13.51 26.37 9.49
CA GLN A 25 -14.31 25.60 8.55
C GLN A 25 -13.40 24.43 8.17
N LEU A 26 -13.69 23.27 8.74
CA LEU A 26 -13.15 21.98 8.32
C LEU A 26 -13.39 21.91 6.80
N LYS A 27 -12.39 22.29 6.01
CA LYS A 27 -12.43 22.16 4.57
C LYS A 27 -12.53 20.66 4.34
N PRO A 28 -13.61 20.14 3.72
CA PRO A 28 -13.65 18.73 3.37
C PRO A 28 -12.42 18.49 2.49
N GLN A 29 -11.47 17.69 3.00
CA GLN A 29 -10.45 17.12 2.14
C GLN A 29 -11.21 16.46 0.99
N PRO A 30 -10.91 16.80 -0.28
CA PRO A 30 -11.30 15.92 -1.36
C PRO A 30 -10.81 14.52 -0.97
N PRO A 31 -11.63 13.47 -1.12
CA PRO A 31 -11.14 12.12 -0.94
C PRO A 31 -9.85 12.03 -1.72
N SER A 32 -8.76 11.62 -1.07
CA SER A 32 -7.54 11.22 -1.77
C SER A 32 -8.01 10.28 -2.86
N GLN A 33 -7.96 10.76 -4.11
CA GLN A 33 -8.23 9.94 -5.27
C GLN A 33 -7.11 8.92 -5.26
N GLN A 34 -7.35 7.78 -4.60
CA GLN A 34 -6.72 6.53 -5.01
C GLN A 34 -6.86 6.50 -6.53
N PRO A 35 -5.78 6.23 -7.28
CA PRO A 35 -5.90 5.99 -8.70
C PRO A 35 -6.88 4.83 -8.91
N SER A 36 -8.14 5.18 -9.14
CA SER A 36 -9.25 4.29 -9.44
C SER A 36 -9.40 4.29 -10.95
N GLU A 37 -8.35 3.90 -11.65
CA GLU A 37 -8.35 3.67 -13.07
C GLU A 37 -7.20 2.71 -13.35
N SER A 38 -7.54 1.45 -13.71
CA SER A 38 -6.67 0.30 -14.00
C SER A 38 -6.20 -0.60 -12.84
N GLN A 39 -7.05 -0.89 -11.84
CA GLN A 39 -7.02 -2.27 -11.32
C GLN A 39 -7.53 -3.18 -12.44
N LEU A 40 -6.63 -3.57 -13.35
CA LEU A 40 -6.84 -4.67 -14.28
C LEU A 40 -7.46 -5.81 -13.48
N ASP A 41 -8.56 -6.37 -13.98
CA ASP A 41 -9.18 -7.60 -13.51
C ASP A 41 -8.19 -8.76 -13.72
N LEU A 42 -7.11 -8.77 -12.95
CA LEU A 42 -6.05 -9.77 -13.03
C LEU A 42 -6.56 -10.99 -12.31
N HIS A 43 -7.03 -11.93 -13.11
CA HIS A 43 -7.48 -13.23 -12.65
C HIS A 43 -6.91 -14.33 -13.54
N GLY A 44 -7.05 -15.55 -13.07
CA GLY A 44 -6.77 -16.74 -13.84
C GLY A 44 -7.53 -17.91 -13.24
N ASP A 45 -7.31 -19.08 -13.82
CA ASP A 45 -7.90 -20.30 -13.29
C ASP A 45 -7.41 -20.55 -11.85
N GLY A 46 -8.33 -20.53 -10.88
CA GLY A 46 -8.07 -20.76 -9.46
C GLY A 46 -7.61 -19.54 -8.65
N TRP A 47 -7.48 -18.34 -9.23
CA TRP A 47 -7.02 -17.15 -8.49
C TRP A 47 -7.51 -15.82 -9.06
N GLN A 48 -7.56 -14.80 -8.19
CA GLN A 48 -7.84 -13.42 -8.58
C GLN A 48 -7.07 -12.42 -7.71
N LEU A 49 -6.59 -11.34 -8.31
CA LEU A 49 -6.06 -10.19 -7.60
C LEU A 49 -7.23 -9.42 -6.97
N VAL A 50 -7.18 -9.24 -5.65
CA VAL A 50 -8.20 -8.48 -4.91
C VAL A 50 -7.81 -7.02 -4.79
N ARG A 51 -6.54 -6.74 -4.46
CA ARG A 51 -6.03 -5.38 -4.31
C ARG A 51 -4.51 -5.31 -4.36
N SER A 52 -4.00 -4.12 -4.62
CA SER A 52 -2.59 -3.77 -4.52
C SER A 52 -2.45 -2.61 -3.56
N LEU A 53 -1.62 -2.74 -2.53
CA LEU A 53 -1.38 -1.70 -1.53
C LEU A 53 0.06 -1.21 -1.61
N GLU A 54 0.24 0.10 -1.71
CA GLU A 54 1.57 0.70 -1.76
C GLU A 54 2.26 0.66 -0.39
N LEU A 55 3.55 0.37 -0.39
CA LEU A 55 4.43 0.47 0.77
C LEU A 55 4.82 1.94 0.98
N GLY A 56 4.04 2.63 1.80
CA GLY A 56 4.24 4.06 2.06
C GLY A 56 4.02 4.87 0.79
N SER A 57 5.09 5.49 0.29
CA SER A 57 5.11 6.26 -0.97
C SER A 57 6.32 5.90 -1.83
N SER A 58 6.66 4.60 -1.84
CA SER A 58 7.87 4.08 -2.48
C SER A 58 7.66 3.60 -3.92
N GLY A 59 6.43 3.56 -4.41
CA GLY A 59 6.07 2.90 -5.68
C GLY A 59 6.14 1.37 -5.64
N ASN A 60 6.47 0.77 -4.49
CA ASN A 60 6.46 -0.68 -4.29
C ASN A 60 5.11 -1.14 -3.78
N TYR A 61 4.52 -2.16 -4.40
CA TYR A 61 3.18 -2.64 -4.06
C TYR A 61 3.20 -4.06 -3.47
N ILE A 62 2.34 -4.30 -2.48
CA ILE A 62 1.98 -5.66 -2.07
C ILE A 62 0.66 -6.03 -2.76
N HIS A 63 0.69 -7.11 -3.51
CA HIS A 63 -0.47 -7.64 -4.22
C HIS A 63 -1.17 -8.71 -3.37
N PHE A 64 -2.47 -8.54 -3.12
CA PHE A 64 -3.27 -9.45 -2.32
C PHE A 64 -4.14 -10.29 -3.25
N VAL A 65 -3.96 -11.60 -3.19
CA VAL A 65 -4.58 -12.57 -4.09
C VAL A 65 -5.51 -13.46 -3.30
N LEU A 66 -6.71 -13.68 -3.85
CA LEU A 66 -7.63 -14.71 -3.40
C LEU A 66 -7.45 -15.95 -4.28
N ILE A 67 -7.21 -17.10 -3.67
CA ILE A 67 -7.17 -18.41 -4.32
C ILE A 67 -8.45 -19.17 -4.04
N ASP A 68 -8.88 -19.99 -4.98
CA ASP A 68 -10.02 -20.89 -4.78
C ASP A 68 -9.69 -21.91 -3.69
N SER A 69 -10.55 -22.03 -2.68
CA SER A 69 -10.29 -22.92 -1.54
C SER A 69 -10.16 -24.39 -1.93
N LYS A 70 -10.75 -24.81 -3.06
CA LYS A 70 -10.62 -26.17 -3.61
C LYS A 70 -9.25 -26.45 -4.23
N ARG A 71 -8.47 -25.40 -4.49
CA ARG A 71 -7.17 -25.45 -5.16
C ARG A 71 -6.06 -24.91 -4.27
N ASP A 72 -6.31 -24.72 -2.99
CA ASP A 72 -5.36 -24.10 -2.07
C ASP A 72 -4.08 -24.95 -1.88
N MET A 73 -4.14 -26.26 -2.13
CA MET A 73 -2.96 -27.15 -2.13
C MET A 73 -2.25 -27.23 -3.50
N ASP A 74 -2.83 -26.65 -4.55
CA ASP A 74 -2.25 -26.70 -5.90
C ASP A 74 -1.23 -25.58 -6.10
N LYS A 75 0.06 -25.93 -5.99
CA LYS A 75 1.19 -25.01 -6.19
C LYS A 75 1.16 -24.30 -7.56
N ALA A 76 0.56 -24.91 -8.59
CA ALA A 76 0.50 -24.32 -9.92
C ALA A 76 -0.35 -23.04 -9.94
N VAL A 77 -1.39 -22.93 -9.10
CA VAL A 77 -2.22 -21.71 -8.97
C VAL A 77 -1.36 -20.52 -8.55
N TYR A 78 -0.51 -20.71 -7.54
CA TYR A 78 0.39 -19.68 -7.04
C TYR A 78 1.39 -19.26 -8.12
N GLY A 79 2.03 -20.23 -8.78
CA GLY A 79 2.96 -19.95 -9.89
C GLY A 79 2.30 -19.20 -11.04
N ALA A 80 1.07 -19.58 -11.41
CA ALA A 80 0.29 -18.90 -12.44
C ALA A 80 -0.01 -17.44 -12.06
N ALA A 81 -0.42 -17.18 -10.82
CA ALA A 81 -0.63 -15.83 -10.32
C ALA A 81 0.66 -14.99 -10.38
N LEU A 82 1.79 -15.52 -9.90
CA LEU A 82 3.08 -14.83 -9.94
C LEU A 82 3.53 -14.53 -11.37
N SER A 83 3.33 -15.46 -12.31
CA SER A 83 3.69 -15.27 -13.72
C SER A 83 2.96 -14.12 -14.40
N LYS A 84 1.79 -13.74 -13.87
CA LYS A 84 0.99 -12.62 -14.37
C LYS A 84 1.27 -11.33 -13.60
N ILE A 85 1.27 -11.40 -12.27
CA ILE A 85 1.42 -10.24 -11.38
C ILE A 85 2.85 -9.70 -11.42
N CYS A 86 3.86 -10.57 -11.30
CA CYS A 86 5.26 -10.17 -11.20
C CYS A 86 5.99 -10.15 -12.54
N ARG A 87 5.30 -10.34 -13.68
CA ARG A 87 5.93 -10.57 -14.99
C ARG A 87 6.95 -9.49 -15.37
N SER A 88 6.62 -8.23 -15.09
CA SER A 88 7.41 -7.05 -15.44
C SER A 88 8.21 -6.49 -14.27
N ALA A 89 8.20 -7.14 -13.11
CA ALA A 89 8.89 -6.65 -11.93
C ALA A 89 10.41 -6.84 -12.07
N THR A 90 11.17 -5.75 -12.01
CA THR A 90 12.64 -5.78 -12.13
C THR A 90 13.36 -5.83 -10.80
N ASP A 91 12.82 -5.15 -9.79
CA ASP A 91 13.52 -4.94 -8.52
C ASP A 91 12.69 -5.33 -7.30
N PHE A 92 11.35 -5.32 -7.42
CA PHE A 92 10.45 -5.64 -6.32
C PHE A 92 9.15 -6.29 -6.82
N CYS A 93 8.75 -7.41 -6.20
CA CYS A 93 7.39 -7.93 -6.27
C CYS A 93 7.05 -8.65 -4.97
N ARG A 94 5.95 -8.27 -4.32
CA ARG A 94 5.46 -8.98 -3.13
C ARG A 94 4.01 -9.38 -3.34
N VAL A 95 3.72 -10.66 -3.16
CA VAL A 95 2.38 -11.23 -3.35
C VAL A 95 2.00 -12.06 -2.14
N ARG A 96 0.83 -11.81 -1.59
CA ARG A 96 0.28 -12.56 -0.45
C ARG A 96 -1.03 -13.21 -0.84
N PHE A 97 -1.23 -14.44 -0.41
CA PHE A 97 -2.33 -15.28 -0.84
C PHE A 97 -3.23 -15.67 0.33
N TRP A 98 -4.54 -15.52 0.16
CA TRP A 98 -5.57 -16.03 1.06
C TRP A 98 -6.55 -16.89 0.28
N ASN A 99 -7.23 -17.83 0.94
CA ASN A 99 -8.33 -18.62 0.37
C ASN A 99 -9.70 -18.22 0.93
N GLU A 100 -9.74 -17.24 1.83
CA GLU A 100 -10.96 -16.69 2.42
C GLU A 100 -10.94 -15.16 2.27
N LYS A 101 -11.91 -14.61 1.52
CA LYS A 101 -11.96 -13.17 1.23
C LYS A 101 -12.02 -12.30 2.48
N ARG A 102 -12.72 -12.75 3.52
CA ARG A 102 -12.87 -12.03 4.81
C ARG A 102 -11.56 -11.87 5.59
N LEU A 103 -10.55 -12.69 5.28
CA LEU A 103 -9.25 -12.66 5.94
C LEU A 103 -8.21 -11.83 5.18
N ILE A 104 -8.58 -11.26 4.03
CA ILE A 104 -7.70 -10.38 3.26
C ILE A 104 -7.68 -9.01 3.95
N PRO A 105 -6.50 -8.50 4.36
CA PRO A 105 -6.40 -7.20 5.00
C PRO A 105 -6.74 -6.05 4.03
N ASP A 106 -7.20 -4.94 4.59
CA ASP A 106 -7.34 -3.67 3.86
C ASP A 106 -6.10 -2.77 4.02
N ALA A 107 -5.09 -3.21 4.78
CA ALA A 107 -3.84 -2.50 5.04
C ALA A 107 -2.62 -3.40 4.78
N VAL A 108 -1.42 -2.78 4.75
CA VAL A 108 -0.13 -3.49 4.57
C VAL A 108 0.15 -4.46 5.72
N SER A 109 -0.25 -4.13 6.94
CA SER A 109 -0.17 -5.00 8.11
C SER A 109 -1.40 -5.92 8.20
N PHE A 110 -1.24 -7.03 8.92
CA PHE A 110 -2.31 -7.99 9.17
C PHE A 110 -2.56 -8.16 10.67
N THR A 111 -3.81 -8.46 11.03
CA THR A 111 -4.16 -8.95 12.37
C THR A 111 -3.69 -10.39 12.55
N PRO A 112 -3.63 -10.93 13.79
CA PRO A 112 -3.30 -12.33 14.02
C PRO A 112 -4.22 -13.32 13.30
N GLU A 113 -5.52 -13.01 13.17
CA GLU A 113 -6.47 -13.86 12.45
C GLU A 113 -6.20 -13.85 10.93
N GLN A 114 -5.95 -12.67 10.36
CA GLN A 114 -5.60 -12.53 8.95
C GLN A 114 -4.26 -13.22 8.65
N PHE A 115 -3.30 -13.14 9.57
CA PHE A 115 -2.04 -13.85 9.46
C PHE A 115 -2.24 -15.37 9.49
N LYS A 116 -3.08 -15.91 10.39
CA LYS A 116 -3.46 -17.33 10.42
C LYS A 116 -4.14 -17.80 9.14
N GLY A 117 -4.86 -16.92 8.45
CA GLY A 117 -5.49 -17.20 7.16
C GLY A 117 -4.54 -17.14 5.96
N LEU A 118 -3.32 -16.63 6.11
CA LEU A 118 -2.36 -16.48 5.02
C LEU A 118 -1.94 -17.86 4.51
N ARG A 119 -2.10 -18.10 3.21
CA ARG A 119 -1.81 -19.38 2.57
C ARG A 119 -0.40 -19.43 1.99
N ALA A 120 0.09 -18.30 1.51
CA ALA A 120 1.46 -18.17 1.02
C ALA A 120 1.88 -16.71 0.91
N GLU A 121 3.19 -16.51 0.84
CA GLU A 121 3.81 -15.24 0.53
C GLU A 121 4.99 -15.44 -0.42
N TYR A 122 5.00 -14.65 -1.50
CA TYR A 122 6.13 -14.48 -2.39
C TYR A 122 6.78 -13.13 -2.15
N VAL A 123 8.11 -13.12 -2.07
CA VAL A 123 8.92 -11.91 -1.97
C VAL A 123 10.04 -11.98 -2.99
N PHE A 124 10.05 -11.03 -3.91
CA PHE A 124 11.21 -10.67 -4.72
C PHE A 124 11.63 -9.26 -4.35
N ASN A 125 12.86 -9.10 -3.89
CA ASN A 125 13.49 -7.82 -3.59
C ASN A 125 14.96 -7.91 -3.97
N ARG A 126 15.32 -7.32 -5.12
CA ARG A 126 16.69 -7.33 -5.63
C ARG A 126 17.66 -6.65 -4.68
N ALA A 127 17.30 -5.51 -4.10
CA ALA A 127 18.17 -4.75 -3.20
C ALA A 127 18.50 -5.53 -1.92
N GLY A 128 17.57 -6.37 -1.44
CA GLY A 128 17.78 -7.24 -0.29
C GLY A 128 18.36 -8.62 -0.61
N GLY A 129 18.58 -8.96 -1.89
CA GLY A 129 18.99 -10.29 -2.31
C GLY A 129 17.96 -11.39 -2.00
N VAL A 130 16.68 -11.02 -1.88
CA VAL A 130 15.60 -11.96 -1.51
C VAL A 130 14.81 -12.34 -2.74
N GLN A 131 14.65 -13.64 -2.96
CA GLN A 131 13.69 -14.21 -3.89
C GLN A 131 13.17 -15.52 -3.31
N GLU A 132 11.99 -15.47 -2.68
CA GLU A 132 11.49 -16.59 -1.89
C GLU A 132 9.97 -16.74 -2.05
N MET A 133 9.52 -18.00 -2.12
CA MET A 133 8.13 -18.39 -1.98
C MET A 133 7.99 -19.24 -0.72
N ARG A 134 7.18 -18.79 0.23
CA ARG A 134 6.85 -19.56 1.45
C ARG A 134 5.36 -19.83 1.49
N TYR A 135 5.00 -21.01 1.96
CA TYR A 135 3.62 -21.47 2.09
C TYR A 135 3.20 -21.59 3.56
N ALA A 136 1.91 -21.64 3.86
CA ALA A 136 1.47 -22.16 5.14
C ALA A 136 1.78 -23.66 5.23
N CYS A 137 2.13 -24.17 6.40
CA CYS A 137 2.40 -25.61 6.55
C CYS A 137 1.18 -26.52 6.31
N THR A 138 -0.01 -25.92 6.18
CA THR A 138 -1.24 -26.62 5.75
C THR A 138 -1.39 -26.71 4.23
N VAL A 139 -0.62 -25.93 3.46
CA VAL A 139 -0.54 -26.02 1.99
C VAL A 139 0.59 -26.97 1.57
N VAL A 140 1.73 -26.93 2.26
CA VAL A 140 2.88 -27.82 2.02
C VAL A 140 3.41 -28.39 3.33
N SER A 141 3.73 -29.69 3.35
CA SER A 141 4.25 -30.35 4.57
C SER A 141 5.76 -30.19 4.77
N ASP A 142 6.49 -29.73 3.76
CA ASP A 142 7.94 -29.48 3.87
C ASP A 142 8.21 -28.24 4.74
N LYS A 143 8.84 -28.46 5.89
CA LYS A 143 9.17 -27.41 6.88
C LYS A 143 10.13 -26.36 6.34
N ASN A 144 10.93 -26.69 5.32
CA ASN A 144 11.84 -25.73 4.70
C ASN A 144 11.12 -24.80 3.71
N GLN A 145 9.89 -25.14 3.31
CA GLN A 145 9.09 -24.37 2.36
C GLN A 145 7.90 -23.68 3.03
N CYS A 146 7.72 -23.86 4.34
CA CYS A 146 6.56 -23.34 5.04
C CYS A 146 6.87 -22.44 6.23
N PHE A 147 5.89 -21.63 6.61
CA PHE A 147 5.82 -20.96 7.90
C PHE A 147 4.67 -21.56 8.71
N SER A 148 4.91 -21.69 10.02
CA SER A 148 3.86 -21.99 11.00
C SER A 148 3.24 -20.69 11.50
N HIS A 149 1.95 -20.75 11.81
CA HIS A 149 1.24 -19.67 12.50
C HIS A 149 1.30 -19.84 14.02
#